data_AF-A0A7L0NK70-F1
#
_entry.id   AF-A0A7L0NK70-F1
#
_cell.length_a   1.000
_cell.length_b   1.000
_cell.length_c   1.000
_cell.angle_alpha   90.00
_cell.angle_beta   90.00
_cell.angle_gamma   90.00
#
_symmetry.space_group_name_H-M   'P 1'
#
loop_
_entity.id
_entity.type
_entity.pdbx_description
1 polymer ?
#
loop_
_entity_poly.entity_id
_entity_poly.type
_entity_poly.pdbx_seq_one_letter_code
_entity_poly.pdbx_strand_id
1 'polypeptide(L)'
;CSHFISHFAGHATEEEEKLSRTIMKYWTNFARNGNPNGEGLVHWPQYDLQEKYLEIDLKQKAAQKLKGSRMELWTQLTKQTMSEHTE
;
A
#
# COMPACT_ATOMS: atom_id res chain seq x y z
N CYS A 1 6.10 18.09 -12.44
CA CYS A 1 6.38 16.83 -11.71
C CYS A 1 7.54 16.00 -12.27
N SER A 2 8.04 16.24 -13.49
CA SER A 2 9.21 15.51 -14.04
C SER A 2 10.55 15.83 -13.33
N HIS A 3 10.61 16.91 -12.56
CA HIS A 3 11.84 17.38 -11.90
C HIS A 3 12.20 16.58 -10.63
N PHE A 4 11.22 15.95 -9.98
CA PHE A 4 11.44 15.24 -8.70
C PHE A 4 12.19 13.91 -8.86
N ILE A 5 12.21 13.34 -10.08
CA ILE A 5 12.88 12.07 -10.39
C ILE A 5 14.39 12.29 -10.66
N SER A 6 14.80 13.49 -11.06
CA SER A 6 16.18 13.73 -11.53
C SER A 6 17.24 13.78 -10.42
N HIS A 7 16.87 14.04 -9.16
CA HIS A 7 17.86 14.22 -8.09
C HIS A 7 18.36 12.90 -7.46
N PHE A 8 17.69 11.77 -7.74
CA PHE A 8 18.14 10.42 -7.37
C PHE A 8 18.74 9.65 -8.57
N ALA A 9 18.97 10.32 -9.70
CA ALA A 9 19.26 9.71 -11.01
C ALA A 9 20.69 9.16 -11.16
N GLY A 10 21.06 8.23 -10.28
CA GLY A 10 22.03 7.19 -10.59
C GLY A 10 21.29 5.88 -10.80
N HIS A 11 20.59 5.75 -11.93
CA HIS A 11 19.94 4.54 -12.47
C HIS A 11 18.66 4.03 -11.76
N ALA A 12 17.53 4.68 -12.01
CA ALA A 12 16.24 3.97 -11.92
C ALA A 12 16.09 3.07 -13.15
N THR A 13 15.70 1.81 -12.94
CA THR A 13 15.35 0.89 -14.03
C THR A 13 14.05 1.35 -14.71
N GLU A 14 13.84 0.93 -15.96
CA GLU A 14 12.59 1.21 -16.68
C GLU A 14 11.36 0.67 -15.93
N GLU A 15 11.51 -0.46 -15.23
CA GLU A 15 10.47 -1.07 -14.41
C GLU A 15 10.12 -0.20 -13.19
N GLU A 16 11.12 0.38 -12.52
CA GLU A 16 10.92 1.32 -11.42
C GLU A 16 10.29 2.64 -11.88
N GLU A 17 10.66 3.14 -13.05
CA GLU A 17 10.00 4.33 -13.62
C GLU A 17 8.53 4.05 -13.94
N LYS A 18 8.23 2.87 -14.49
CA LYS A 18 6.86 2.43 -14.78
C LYS A 18 6.06 2.25 -13.48
N LEU A 19 6.66 1.66 -12.46
CA LEU A 19 6.09 1.53 -11.12
C LEU A 19 5.78 2.91 -10.53
N SER A 20 6.72 3.86 -10.58
CA SER A 20 6.55 5.22 -10.09
C SER A 20 5.38 5.93 -10.79
N ARG A 21 5.29 5.85 -12.12
CA ARG A 21 4.15 6.38 -12.90
C ARG A 21 2.82 5.75 -12.49
N THR A 22 2.82 4.45 -12.20
CA THR A 22 1.63 3.71 -11.76
C THR A 22 1.17 4.17 -10.38
N ILE A 23 2.09 4.30 -9.42
CA ILE A 23 1.81 4.79 -8.07
C ILE A 23 1.27 6.23 -8.11
N MET A 24 1.88 7.11 -8.89
CA MET A 24 1.39 8.48 -9.08
C MET A 24 -0.04 8.51 -9.63
N LYS A 25 -0.39 7.61 -10.55
CA LYS A 25 -1.75 7.54 -11.11
C LYS A 25 -2.78 7.12 -10.05
N TYR A 26 -2.48 6.13 -9.21
CA TYR A 26 -3.35 5.78 -8.07
C TYR A 26 -3.56 6.96 -7.12
N TRP A 27 -2.49 7.62 -6.69
CA TRP A 27 -2.58 8.74 -5.75
C TRP A 27 -3.30 9.96 -6.32
N THR A 28 -3.08 10.28 -7.59
CA THR A 28 -3.78 11.41 -8.24
C THR A 28 -5.27 11.14 -8.46
N ASN A 29 -5.65 9.90 -8.80
CA ASN A 29 -7.06 9.50 -8.84
C ASN A 29 -7.70 9.63 -7.46
N PHE A 30 -7.04 9.08 -6.43
CA PHE A 30 -7.53 9.14 -5.05
C PHE A 30 -7.69 10.58 -4.57
N ALA A 31 -6.70 11.44 -4.79
CA ALA A 31 -6.77 12.85 -4.41
C ALA A 31 -7.92 13.61 -5.11
N ARG A 32 -8.32 13.18 -6.31
CA ARG A 32 -9.38 13.83 -7.09
C ARG A 32 -10.79 13.46 -6.63
N ASN A 33 -11.05 12.21 -6.27
CA ASN A 33 -12.41 11.72 -6.03
C ASN A 33 -12.54 10.65 -4.93
N GLY A 34 -11.48 10.38 -4.16
CA GLY A 34 -11.46 9.36 -3.12
C GLY A 34 -11.37 7.92 -3.62
N ASN A 35 -11.30 7.70 -4.95
CA ASN A 35 -11.16 6.38 -5.56
C ASN A 35 -9.84 6.28 -6.33
N PRO A 36 -8.90 5.40 -5.94
CA PRO A 36 -7.60 5.29 -6.60
C PRO A 36 -7.69 4.65 -8.01
N ASN A 37 -8.80 3.98 -8.34
CA ASN A 37 -8.95 3.19 -9.56
C ASN A 37 -9.08 4.04 -10.83
N GLY A 38 -8.70 3.47 -11.97
CA GLY A 38 -8.81 4.08 -13.28
C GLY A 38 -8.31 3.17 -14.40
N GLU A 39 -8.44 3.62 -15.64
CA GLU A 39 -8.04 2.84 -16.82
C GLU A 39 -6.55 2.46 -16.79
N GLY A 40 -6.24 1.22 -17.16
CA GLY A 40 -4.87 0.69 -17.21
C GLY A 40 -4.23 0.42 -15.85
N LEU A 41 -5.01 0.48 -14.76
CA LEU A 41 -4.56 0.13 -13.42
C LEU A 41 -5.17 -1.20 -12.98
N VAL A 42 -4.41 -1.98 -12.21
CA VAL A 42 -4.96 -3.13 -11.48
C VAL A 42 -5.99 -2.61 -10.48
N HIS A 43 -7.11 -3.31 -10.33
CA HIS A 43 -8.13 -2.88 -9.39
C HIS A 43 -7.59 -2.88 -7.95
N TRP A 44 -7.65 -1.72 -7.30
CA TRP A 44 -7.36 -1.56 -5.88
C TRP A 44 -8.67 -1.72 -5.11
N PRO A 45 -8.87 -2.85 -4.41
CA PRO A 45 -10.09 -3.10 -3.66
C PRO A 45 -10.19 -2.16 -2.45
N GLN A 46 -11.40 -1.68 -2.18
CA GLN A 46 -11.67 -0.96 -0.94
C GLN A 46 -11.41 -1.88 0.25
N TYR A 47 -10.76 -1.34 1.28
CA TYR A 47 -10.55 -2.08 2.52
C TYR A 47 -11.88 -2.24 3.27
N ASP A 48 -12.23 -3.49 3.57
CA ASP A 48 -13.45 -3.89 4.27
C ASP A 48 -13.17 -5.05 5.25
N LEU A 49 -14.20 -5.75 5.71
CA LEU A 49 -14.08 -6.90 6.61
C LEU A 49 -13.32 -8.10 5.99
N GLN A 50 -13.12 -8.12 4.68
CA GLN A 50 -12.30 -9.14 4.00
C GLN A 50 -10.82 -8.73 3.97
N GLU A 51 -10.49 -7.53 4.45
CA GLU A 51 -9.13 -7.00 4.59
C GLU A 51 -8.34 -7.05 3.27
N LYS A 52 -9.04 -6.78 2.16
CA LYS A 52 -8.43 -6.75 0.84
C LYS A 52 -7.55 -5.51 0.69
N TYR A 53 -6.41 -5.69 0.04
CA TYR A 53 -5.45 -4.63 -0.22
C TYR A 53 -4.79 -4.81 -1.59
N LEU A 54 -4.15 -3.75 -2.08
CA LEU A 54 -3.29 -3.82 -3.26
C LEU A 54 -1.84 -4.01 -2.82
N GLU A 55 -1.20 -5.08 -3.30
CA GLU A 55 0.25 -5.24 -3.19
C GLU A 55 0.92 -4.38 -4.26
N ILE A 56 1.72 -3.41 -3.81
CA ILE A 56 2.50 -2.52 -4.67
C ILE A 56 3.91 -3.11 -4.78
N ASP A 57 4.12 -3.83 -5.86
CA ASP A 57 5.42 -4.38 -6.31
C ASP A 57 5.55 -4.07 -7.82
N LEU A 58 6.62 -4.49 -8.51
CA LEU A 58 6.77 -4.33 -9.96
C LEU A 58 5.53 -4.80 -10.75
N LYS A 59 4.86 -5.84 -10.25
CA LYS A 59 3.55 -6.29 -10.71
C LYS A 59 2.53 -6.16 -9.59
N GLN A 60 1.57 -5.25 -9.76
CA GLN A 60 0.53 -5.04 -8.76
C GLN A 60 -0.48 -6.18 -8.77
N LYS A 61 -0.95 -6.59 -7.59
CA LYS A 61 -2.00 -7.60 -7.45
C LYS A 61 -2.85 -7.32 -6.22
N ALA A 62 -4.13 -7.68 -6.28
CA ALA A 62 -4.97 -7.69 -5.10
C ALA A 62 -4.63 -8.90 -4.22
N ALA A 63 -4.59 -8.67 -2.92
CA ALA A 63 -4.37 -9.69 -1.90
C ALA A 63 -5.29 -9.38 -0.70
N GLN A 64 -5.20 -10.21 0.35
CA GLN A 64 -6.06 -10.08 1.53
C GLN A 64 -5.33 -10.50 2.81
N LYS A 65 -5.81 -10.02 3.96
CA LYS A 65 -5.31 -10.40 5.30
C LYS A 65 -3.82 -10.13 5.48
N LEU A 66 -3.40 -8.89 5.22
CA LEU A 66 -1.99 -8.49 5.30
C LEU A 66 -1.42 -8.76 6.70
N LYS A 67 -0.39 -9.63 6.77
CA LYS A 67 0.31 -9.97 8.01
C LYS A 67 -0.61 -10.48 9.14
N GLY A 68 -1.72 -11.16 8.82
CA GLY A 68 -2.74 -11.61 9.77
C GLY A 68 -2.20 -12.22 11.07
N SER A 69 -1.39 -13.28 10.99
CA SER A 69 -0.85 -13.97 12.18
C SER A 69 0.04 -13.07 13.06
N ARG A 70 0.76 -12.12 12.47
CA ARG A 70 1.58 -11.16 13.22
C ARG A 70 0.69 -10.15 13.95
N MET A 71 -0.39 -9.70 13.32
CA MET A 71 -1.35 -8.77 13.95
C MET A 71 -2.14 -9.44 15.08
N GLU A 72 -2.51 -10.71 14.93
CA GLU A 72 -3.10 -11.52 16.00
C GLU A 72 -2.16 -11.59 17.21
N LEU A 73 -0.90 -11.94 16.98
CA LEU A 73 0.13 -12.00 18.03
C LEU A 73 0.29 -10.65 18.74
N TRP A 74 0.45 -9.55 18.00
CA TRP A 74 0.61 -8.21 18.60
C TRP A 74 -0.62 -7.81 19.42
N THR A 75 -1.83 -8.10 18.92
CA THR A 75 -3.07 -7.81 19.63
C THR A 75 -3.14 -8.55 20.97
N GLN A 76 -2.66 -9.80 21.03
CA GLN A 76 -2.59 -10.57 22.27
C GLN A 76 -1.54 -9.99 23.24
N LEU A 77 -0.33 -9.74 22.76
CA LEU A 77 0.75 -9.20 23.57
C LEU A 77 0.40 -7.83 24.16
N THR A 78 -0.15 -6.92 23.35
CA THR A 78 -0.58 -5.60 23.83
C THR A 78 -1.64 -5.70 24.91
N LYS A 79 -2.60 -6.63 24.80
CA LYS A 79 -3.61 -6.85 25.84
C LYS A 79 -2.99 -7.33 27.16
N GLN A 80 -2.05 -8.28 27.10
CA GLN A 80 -1.35 -8.79 28.29
C GLN A 80 -0.54 -7.68 28.99
N THR A 81 0.24 -6.92 28.22
CA THR A 81 1.06 -5.82 28.77
C THR A 81 0.20 -4.70 29.37
N MET A 82 -0.97 -4.41 28.81
CA MET A 82 -1.90 -3.44 29.38
C MET A 82 -2.54 -3.94 30.69
N SER A 83 -2.85 -5.24 30.80
CA SER A 83 -3.36 -5.80 32.07
C SER A 83 -2.30 -5.81 33.18
N GLU A 84 -1.04 -6.12 32.87
CA GLU A 84 0.06 -6.18 33.85
C GLU A 84 0.48 -4.82 34.40
N HIS A 85 0.22 -3.71 33.68
CA HIS A 85 0.52 -2.34 34.11
C HIS A 85 -0.64 -1.62 34.81
N THR A 86 -1.82 -2.24 34.88
CA THR A 86 -2.98 -1.67 35.58
C THR A 86 -3.17 -2.27 36.98
N GLU A 87 -2.24 -3.13 37.43
CA GLU A 87 -2.09 -3.64 38.80
C GLU A 87 -0.92 -2.98 39.54
#